data_AF-A0A0M0BSI5-F1
#
_entry.id   AF-A0A0M0BSI5-F1
#
_cell.length_a   1.000
_cell.length_b   1.000
_cell.length_c   1.000
_cell.angle_alpha   90.00
_cell.angle_beta   90.00
_cell.angle_gamma   90.00
#
_symmetry.space_group_name_H-M   'P 1'
#
loop_
_entity.id
_entity.type
_entity.pdbx_description
1 polymer ?
#
loop_
_entity_poly.entity_id
_entity_poly.type
_entity_poly.pdbx_seq_one_letter_code
_entity_poly.pdbx_strand_id
1 'polypeptide(L)'
;MLTAVVEAVGRLEPEVDRSEEELLRDFPADIDMLYRFLNLIEVDSGLLVCPDCGRWYPIGSAVETIPELLPDDLRERERDLAWLMRWREQVPPTVLERGKPFHLGEEARP
;
A
#
# COMPACT_ATOMS: atom_id res chain seq x y z
N MET A 1 15.93 9.24 14.78
CA MET A 1 15.06 9.61 13.64
C MET A 1 13.60 9.61 14.05
N LEU A 2 13.02 8.47 14.45
CA LEU A 2 11.60 8.39 14.85
C LEU A 2 11.22 9.34 15.99
N THR A 3 12.03 9.47 17.04
CA THR A 3 11.78 10.41 18.15
C THR A 3 11.66 11.86 17.67
N ALA A 4 12.56 12.29 16.78
CA ALA A 4 12.57 13.65 16.26
C ALA A 4 11.32 13.92 15.39
N VAL A 5 10.86 12.91 14.64
CA VAL A 5 9.59 12.97 13.89
C VAL A 5 8.40 13.11 14.83
N VAL A 6 8.33 12.32 15.91
CA VAL A 6 7.25 12.41 16.90
C VAL A 6 7.23 13.80 17.56
N GLU A 7 8.40 14.35 17.90
CA GLU A 7 8.51 15.71 18.43
C GLU A 7 8.06 16.77 17.41
N ALA A 8 8.42 16.60 16.14
CA ALA A 8 7.99 17.48 15.05
C ALA A 8 6.46 17.43 14.86
N VAL A 9 5.85 16.23 14.88
CA VAL A 9 4.38 16.06 14.86
C VAL A 9 3.76 16.77 16.07
N GLY A 10 4.31 16.60 17.28
CA GLY A 10 3.77 17.24 18.48
C GLY A 10 3.83 18.77 18.45
N ARG A 11 4.81 19.35 17.76
CA ARG A 11 4.88 20.81 17.53
C ARG A 11 3.88 21.29 16.48
N LEU A 12 3.59 20.47 15.47
CA LEU A 12 2.69 20.81 14.36
C LEU A 12 1.21 20.52 14.66
N GLU A 13 0.92 19.56 15.56
CA GLU A 13 -0.45 19.20 15.97
C GLU A 13 -1.32 20.41 16.36
N PRO A 14 -0.88 21.37 17.19
CA PRO A 14 -1.71 22.52 17.54
C PRO A 14 -1.90 23.53 16.38
N GLU A 15 -1.15 23.38 15.30
CA GLU A 15 -1.06 24.35 14.19
C GLU A 15 -1.81 23.88 12.93
N VAL A 16 -2.52 22.74 12.99
CA VAL A 16 -3.13 22.08 11.81
C VAL A 16 -4.16 22.90 11.05
N ASP A 17 -4.74 23.93 11.67
CA ASP A 17 -5.72 24.83 11.05
C ASP A 17 -5.08 25.97 10.23
N ARG A 18 -3.75 26.10 10.26
CA ARG A 18 -3.01 27.15 9.56
C ARG A 18 -2.82 26.83 8.07
N SER A 19 -2.54 27.85 7.27
CA SER A 19 -2.28 27.63 5.85
C SER A 19 -0.95 26.91 5.61
N GLU A 20 -0.84 26.20 4.49
CA GLU A 20 0.41 25.51 4.10
C GLU A 20 1.59 26.50 4.01
N GLU A 21 1.37 27.71 3.49
CA GLU A 21 2.41 28.74 3.40
C GLU A 21 2.89 29.22 4.78
N GLU A 22 1.99 29.30 5.76
CA GLU A 22 2.32 29.66 7.13
C GLU A 22 3.14 28.57 7.82
N LEU A 23 2.72 27.30 7.65
CA LEU A 23 3.43 26.15 8.19
C LEU A 23 4.84 26.00 7.60
N LEU A 24 4.98 26.16 6.28
CA LEU A 24 6.28 26.11 5.60
C LEU A 24 7.22 27.24 6.02
N ARG A 25 6.67 28.42 6.33
CA ARG A 25 7.45 29.58 6.79
C ARG A 25 7.94 29.40 8.20
N ASP A 26 7.07 28.97 9.10
CA ASP A 26 7.33 28.99 10.54
C ASP A 26 7.91 27.67 11.06
N PHE A 27 7.66 26.55 10.38
CA PHE A 27 8.12 25.21 10.75
C PHE A 27 8.88 24.45 9.64
N PRO A 28 9.81 25.08 8.89
CA PRO A 28 10.45 24.44 7.74
C PRO A 28 11.21 23.15 8.10
N ALA A 29 11.83 23.10 9.28
CA ALA A 29 12.60 21.94 9.73
C ALA A 29 11.71 20.76 10.14
N ASP A 30 10.57 21.04 10.78
CA ASP A 30 9.62 20.01 11.18
C ASP A 30 8.93 19.40 9.95
N ILE A 31 8.55 20.24 8.98
CA ILE A 31 7.99 19.78 7.70
C ILE A 31 9.01 18.97 6.88
N ASP A 32 10.26 19.43 6.77
CA ASP A 32 11.33 18.67 6.10
C ASP A 32 11.55 17.30 6.76
N MET A 33 11.46 17.24 8.09
CA MET A 33 11.60 15.99 8.84
C MET A 33 10.45 15.02 8.60
N LEU A 34 9.20 15.52 8.60
CA LEU A 34 8.03 14.73 8.24
C LEU A 34 8.13 14.23 6.81
N TYR A 35 8.51 15.09 5.87
CA TYR A 35 8.67 14.73 4.47
C TYR A 35 9.72 13.64 4.29
N ARG A 36 10.88 13.76 4.95
CA ARG A 36 11.90 12.70 4.95
C ARG A 36 11.39 11.40 5.55
N PHE A 37 10.67 11.47 6.67
CA PHE A 37 10.14 10.28 7.30
C PHE A 37 9.09 9.58 6.44
N LEU A 38 8.17 10.32 5.83
CA LEU A 38 7.18 9.78 4.90
C LEU A 38 7.83 9.11 3.69
N ASN A 39 8.92 9.70 3.16
CA ASN A 39 9.69 9.08 2.07
C ASN A 39 10.48 7.83 2.48
N LEU A 40 10.65 7.56 3.78
CA LEU A 40 11.29 6.35 4.29
C LEU A 40 10.28 5.24 4.61
N ILE A 41 8.99 5.56 4.58
CA ILE A 41 7.93 4.56 4.74
C ILE A 41 7.57 4.04 3.35
N GLU A 42 7.83 2.76 3.14
CA GLU A 42 7.46 2.06 1.92
C GLU A 42 6.42 0.98 2.22
N VAL A 43 5.54 0.72 1.27
CA VAL A 43 4.59 -0.39 1.34
C VAL A 43 5.35 -1.65 0.92
N ASP A 44 5.74 -2.48 1.88
CA ASP A 44 6.43 -3.76 1.60
C ASP A 44 5.55 -4.70 0.77
N SER A 45 4.31 -4.90 1.22
CA SER A 45 3.31 -5.76 0.59
C SER A 45 1.93 -5.09 0.60
N GLY A 46 1.14 -5.32 -0.45
CA GLY A 46 -0.16 -4.67 -0.59
C GLY A 46 -1.00 -5.23 -1.72
N LEU A 47 -2.23 -4.74 -1.83
CA LEU A 47 -3.21 -5.17 -2.82
C LEU A 47 -3.92 -3.98 -3.43
N LEU A 48 -3.84 -3.84 -4.75
CA LEU A 48 -4.66 -2.92 -5.52
C LEU A 48 -5.86 -3.68 -6.07
N VAL A 49 -7.06 -3.13 -5.93
CA VAL A 49 -8.30 -3.77 -6.43
C VAL A 49 -9.08 -2.76 -7.25
N CYS A 50 -9.43 -3.13 -8.48
CA CYS A 50 -10.36 -2.36 -9.30
C CYS A 50 -11.79 -2.59 -8.80
N PRO A 51 -12.50 -1.55 -8.31
CA PRO A 51 -13.84 -1.71 -7.77
C PRO A 51 -14.87 -2.09 -8.85
N ASP A 52 -14.62 -1.74 -10.12
CA ASP A 52 -15.58 -1.96 -11.20
C ASP A 52 -15.60 -3.40 -11.71
N CYS A 53 -14.43 -4.04 -11.81
CA CYS A 53 -14.30 -5.35 -12.45
C CYS A 53 -13.75 -6.47 -11.56
N GLY A 54 -13.27 -6.13 -10.35
CA GLY A 54 -12.70 -7.08 -9.39
C GLY A 54 -11.30 -7.59 -9.74
N ARG A 55 -10.62 -6.98 -10.71
CA ARG A 55 -9.22 -7.28 -10.99
C ARG A 55 -8.34 -6.76 -9.88
N TRP A 56 -7.39 -7.56 -9.45
CA TRP A 56 -6.48 -7.21 -8.38
C TRP A 56 -5.02 -7.32 -8.82
N TYR A 57 -4.15 -6.56 -8.17
CA TYR A 57 -2.71 -6.57 -8.40
C TYR A 57 -1.96 -6.57 -7.05
N PRO A 58 -1.03 -7.51 -6.84
CA PRO A 58 -0.20 -7.54 -5.65
C PRO A 58 0.90 -6.48 -5.72
N ILE A 59 1.31 -6.04 -4.55
CA ILE A 59 2.55 -5.28 -4.30
C ILE A 59 3.44 -6.21 -3.48
N GLY A 60 4.72 -6.33 -3.84
CA GLY A 60 5.67 -7.15 -3.08
C GLY A 60 5.59 -8.66 -3.35
N SER A 61 4.97 -9.10 -4.47
CA SER A 61 4.86 -10.53 -4.78
C SER A 61 6.12 -11.15 -5.39
N ALA A 62 6.78 -10.45 -6.32
CA ALA A 62 8.04 -10.89 -6.95
C ALA A 62 9.23 -10.01 -6.56
N VAL A 63 9.00 -8.70 -6.43
CA VAL A 63 9.99 -7.74 -5.93
C VAL A 63 9.34 -6.92 -4.82
N GLU A 64 9.99 -6.85 -3.66
CA GLU A 64 9.55 -6.05 -2.51
C GLU A 64 9.19 -4.64 -2.95
N THR A 65 8.11 -4.09 -2.38
CA THR A 65 7.59 -2.73 -2.62
C THR A 65 7.10 -2.40 -4.04
N ILE A 66 7.30 -3.28 -5.02
CA ILE A 66 6.89 -3.04 -6.42
C ILE A 66 5.49 -3.63 -6.70
N PRO A 67 4.55 -2.83 -7.25
CA PRO A 67 3.29 -3.34 -7.79
C PRO A 67 3.48 -4.11 -9.12
N GLU A 68 2.93 -5.32 -9.22
CA GLU A 68 2.94 -6.13 -10.45
C GLU A 68 1.69 -5.88 -11.30
N LEU A 69 1.71 -4.82 -12.11
CA LEU A 69 0.61 -4.41 -13.00
C LEU A 69 0.66 -5.11 -14.38
N LEU A 70 0.80 -6.43 -14.39
CA LEU A 70 0.85 -7.21 -15.62
C LEU A 70 -0.56 -7.54 -16.16
N PRO A 71 -0.72 -7.64 -17.50
CA PRO A 71 -1.95 -8.18 -18.09
C PRO A 71 -2.11 -9.66 -17.73
N ASP A 72 -3.36 -10.14 -17.73
CA ASP A 72 -3.75 -11.45 -17.18
C ASP A 72 -2.97 -12.64 -17.80
N ASP A 73 -2.60 -12.55 -19.08
CA ASP A 73 -1.85 -13.56 -19.83
C ASP A 73 -0.36 -13.63 -19.48
N LEU A 74 0.18 -12.60 -18.84
CA LEU A 74 1.56 -12.54 -18.34
C LEU A 74 1.66 -12.83 -16.84
N ARG A 75 0.54 -13.14 -16.17
CA ARG A 75 0.52 -13.42 -14.73
C ARG A 75 0.82 -14.89 -14.43
N GLU A 76 1.70 -15.11 -13.44
CA GLU A 76 2.04 -16.44 -12.95
C GLU A 76 1.03 -16.88 -11.89
N ARG A 77 0.09 -17.73 -12.31
CA ARG A 77 -1.03 -18.21 -11.48
C ARG A 77 -0.60 -18.74 -10.12
N GLU A 78 0.42 -19.59 -10.07
CA GLU A 78 0.90 -20.21 -8.83
C GLU A 78 1.44 -19.16 -7.86
N ARG A 79 2.15 -18.13 -8.36
CA ARG A 79 2.65 -17.01 -7.55
C ARG A 79 1.50 -16.20 -6.96
N ASP A 80 0.51 -15.89 -7.79
CA ASP A 80 -0.66 -15.12 -7.38
C ASP A 80 -1.48 -15.83 -6.30
N LEU A 81 -1.74 -17.12 -6.49
CA LEU A 81 -2.45 -17.93 -5.51
C LEU A 81 -1.65 -18.09 -4.21
N ALA A 82 -0.32 -18.24 -4.29
CA ALA A 82 0.54 -18.28 -3.12
C ALA A 82 0.52 -16.96 -2.34
N TRP A 83 0.53 -15.82 -3.05
CA TRP A 83 0.41 -14.50 -2.44
C TRP A 83 -0.94 -14.33 -1.74
N LEU A 84 -2.06 -14.68 -2.41
CA LEU A 84 -3.40 -14.64 -1.82
C LEU A 84 -3.52 -15.55 -0.59
N MET A 85 -2.90 -16.75 -0.62
CA MET A 85 -2.88 -17.65 0.54
C MET A 85 -2.09 -17.07 1.71
N ARG A 86 -0.93 -16.45 1.44
CA ARG A 86 -0.10 -15.80 2.48
C ARG A 86 -0.85 -14.66 3.18
N TRP A 87 -1.60 -13.85 2.43
CA TRP A 87 -2.30 -12.66 2.94
C TRP A 87 -3.81 -12.86 3.12
N ARG A 88 -4.26 -14.12 3.17
CA ARG A 88 -5.69 -14.49 3.13
C ARG A 88 -6.56 -13.75 4.14
N GLU A 89 -6.03 -13.47 5.32
CA GLU A 89 -6.77 -12.80 6.40
C GLU A 89 -6.94 -11.28 6.17
N GLN A 90 -6.08 -10.66 5.35
CA GLN A 90 -6.13 -9.23 5.04
C GLN A 90 -6.78 -8.93 3.68
N VAL A 91 -6.79 -9.91 2.77
CA VAL A 91 -7.39 -9.75 1.44
C VAL A 91 -8.92 -9.67 1.54
N PRO A 92 -9.58 -8.73 0.84
CA PRO A 92 -11.04 -8.65 0.80
C PRO A 92 -11.68 -9.97 0.33
N PRO A 93 -12.76 -10.46 0.97
CA PRO A 93 -13.40 -11.71 0.59
C PRO A 93 -13.81 -11.77 -0.89
N THR A 94 -14.22 -10.64 -1.47
CA THR A 94 -14.58 -10.54 -2.90
C THR A 94 -13.44 -10.89 -3.83
N VAL A 95 -12.18 -10.58 -3.45
CA VAL A 95 -10.99 -10.97 -4.21
C VAL A 95 -10.69 -12.45 -4.04
N LEU A 96 -10.85 -12.99 -2.84
CA LEU A 96 -10.63 -14.42 -2.56
C LEU A 96 -11.63 -15.32 -3.29
N GLU A 97 -12.86 -14.86 -3.46
CA GLU A 97 -13.96 -15.63 -4.06
C GLU A 97 -14.13 -15.40 -5.56
N ARG A 98 -13.86 -14.19 -6.06
CA ARG A 98 -14.21 -13.77 -7.43
C ARG A 98 -13.19 -12.85 -8.08
N GLY A 99 -12.01 -12.71 -7.47
CA GLY A 99 -10.93 -11.87 -7.99
C GLY A 99 -10.45 -12.32 -9.36
N LYS A 100 -10.09 -11.34 -10.20
CA LYS A 100 -9.49 -11.59 -11.51
C LYS A 100 -7.99 -11.26 -11.48
N PRO A 101 -7.15 -12.02 -12.22
CA PRO A 101 -7.51 -13.18 -13.04
C PRO A 101 -7.67 -14.47 -12.23
N PHE A 102 -7.09 -14.54 -11.03
CA PHE A 102 -7.11 -15.74 -10.18
C PHE A 102 -7.66 -15.42 -8.79
N HIS A 103 -8.27 -16.42 -8.15
CA HIS A 103 -8.85 -16.33 -6.82
C HIS A 103 -8.73 -17.70 -6.12
N LEU A 104 -8.99 -17.78 -4.81
CA LEU A 104 -8.84 -19.02 -4.03
C LEU A 104 -10.10 -19.90 -3.98
N GLY A 105 -11.20 -19.45 -4.59
CA GLY A 105 -12.47 -20.18 -4.66
C GLY A 105 -12.38 -21.53 -5.39
N GLU A 106 -13.44 -22.34 -5.31
CA GLU A 106 -13.46 -23.74 -5.77
C GLU A 106 -13.09 -23.93 -7.26
N GLU A 107 -13.25 -22.91 -8.10
CA GLU A 107 -12.86 -22.91 -9.52
C GLU A 107 -11.34 -22.85 -9.74
N ALA A 108 -10.54 -22.67 -8.68
CA ALA A 108 -9.08 -22.57 -8.75
C ALA A 108 -8.34 -23.94 -8.73
N ARG A 109 -9.06 -25.06 -8.78
CA ARG A 109 -8.45 -26.39 -8.92
C ARG A 109 -7.98 -26.59 -10.38
N PRO A 110 -6.76 -27.12 -10.61
CA PRO A 110 -6.19 -27.28 -11.96
C PRO A 110 -7.08 -28.14 -12.88
#